data_AF-A0A7V4GX10-F1
#
_entry.id   AF-A0A7V4GX10-F1
#
_cell.length_a   1.000
_cell.length_b   1.000
_cell.length_c   1.000
_cell.angle_alpha   90.00
_cell.angle_beta   90.00
_cell.angle_gamma   90.00
#
_symmetry.space_group_name_H-M   'P 1'
#
loop_
_entity.id
_entity.type
_entity.pdbx_description
1 polymer ?
#
loop_
_entity_poly.entity_id
_entity_poly.type
_entity_poly.pdbx_seq_one_letter_code
_entity_poly.pdbx_strand_id
1 'polypeptide(L)'
;DPLRIPRYGFGLYKNVITSMQMERQLAPTRPFHTILRPGDGKVPDKVAYVLCTGSRDATIGNPVCSQICCMYSVKQAQLLMGALPMADVTIYYIDIRAFGKGFNEFYQQAQGMGVNFVKGKVAKIVEKDNGNLLLRYEDILSGTVREAEHDLVVLSVGVLPNQEPLKYFPDASLQSDNFHFVRQMDPLASPSVTSIPGVFVAGTASGPMDIPDSILSAGSASAEAISYISEKK
;
A
#
# COMPACT_ATOMS: atom_id res chain seq x y z
N ASP A 1 3.11 -8.25 5.34
CA ASP A 1 3.39 -9.47 4.56
C ASP A 1 2.08 -10.20 4.25
N PRO A 2 1.68 -10.31 2.97
CA PRO A 2 0.47 -11.03 2.55
C PRO A 2 0.50 -12.54 2.86
N LEU A 3 1.68 -13.16 3.04
CA LEU A 3 1.77 -14.58 3.46
C LEU A 3 1.18 -14.82 4.85
N ARG A 4 1.14 -13.78 5.69
CA ARG A 4 0.49 -13.82 7.02
C ARG A 4 -1.03 -13.73 6.95
N ILE A 5 -1.61 -13.71 5.74
CA ILE A 5 -3.06 -13.60 5.51
C ILE A 5 -3.52 -14.82 4.66
N PRO A 6 -3.58 -16.04 5.23
CA PRO A 6 -3.86 -17.26 4.47
C PRO A 6 -5.20 -17.22 3.73
N ARG A 7 -6.18 -16.50 4.29
CA ARG A 7 -7.51 -16.30 3.69
C ARG A 7 -7.51 -15.61 2.32
N TYR A 8 -6.41 -14.96 1.93
CA TYR A 8 -6.26 -14.34 0.61
C TYR A 8 -5.50 -15.23 -0.38
N GLY A 9 -4.93 -16.35 0.06
CA GLY A 9 -4.32 -17.35 -0.83
C GLY A 9 -3.06 -16.89 -1.58
N PHE A 10 -2.41 -15.81 -1.14
CA PHE A 10 -1.14 -15.37 -1.72
C PHE A 10 -0.06 -16.44 -1.55
N GLY A 11 0.66 -16.76 -2.63
CA GLY A 11 1.65 -17.83 -2.67
C GLY A 11 1.07 -19.24 -2.92
N LEU A 12 -0.26 -19.41 -2.75
CA LEU A 12 -0.97 -20.64 -3.09
C LEU A 12 -1.63 -20.51 -4.47
N TYR A 13 -2.46 -19.48 -4.66
CA TYR A 13 -3.15 -19.23 -5.92
C TYR A 13 -2.27 -18.37 -6.82
N LYS A 14 -1.97 -18.88 -8.01
CA LYS A 14 -0.99 -18.23 -8.91
C LYS A 14 -1.46 -16.85 -9.41
N ASN A 15 -2.77 -16.66 -9.51
CA ASN A 15 -3.39 -15.42 -9.98
C ASN A 15 -3.64 -14.39 -8.87
N VAL A 16 -3.17 -14.65 -7.64
CA VAL A 16 -3.13 -13.65 -6.56
C VAL A 16 -1.72 -13.05 -6.51
N ILE A 17 -1.59 -11.78 -6.88
CA ILE A 17 -0.33 -11.04 -6.88
C ILE A 17 -0.38 -9.86 -5.90
N THR A 18 0.77 -9.30 -5.57
CA THR A 18 0.87 -8.04 -4.82
C THR A 18 0.85 -6.83 -5.73
N SER A 19 0.52 -5.67 -5.18
CA SER A 19 0.66 -4.38 -5.88
C SER A 19 2.08 -4.11 -6.37
N MET A 20 3.12 -4.62 -5.70
CA MET A 20 4.51 -4.50 -6.15
C MET A 20 4.78 -5.35 -7.41
N GLN A 21 4.19 -6.55 -7.49
CA GLN A 21 4.27 -7.38 -8.71
C GLN A 21 3.48 -6.73 -9.85
N MET A 22 2.31 -6.14 -9.56
CA MET A 22 1.56 -5.37 -10.55
C MET A 22 2.33 -4.14 -11.04
N GLU A 23 3.06 -3.44 -10.17
CA GLU A 23 3.94 -2.33 -10.57
C GLU A 23 4.99 -2.79 -11.59
N ARG A 24 5.56 -3.99 -11.41
CA ARG A 24 6.49 -4.59 -12.39
C ARG A 24 5.84 -4.95 -13.72
N GLN A 25 4.56 -5.35 -13.72
CA GLN A 25 3.82 -5.63 -14.95
C GLN A 25 3.38 -4.34 -15.68
N LEU A 26 3.09 -3.28 -14.95
CA LEU A 26 2.69 -1.98 -15.50
C LEU A 26 3.87 -1.11 -15.96
N ALA A 27 5.09 -1.39 -15.50
CA ALA A 27 6.26 -0.60 -15.85
C ALA A 27 6.52 -0.59 -17.38
N PRO A 28 7.08 0.50 -17.93
CA PRO A 28 7.52 0.53 -19.33
C PRO A 28 8.53 -0.58 -19.65
N THR A 29 9.37 -0.94 -18.69
CA THR A 29 10.36 -2.03 -18.76
C THR A 29 9.78 -3.37 -18.27
N ARG A 30 8.49 -3.61 -18.51
CA ARG A 30 7.80 -4.84 -18.08
C ARG A 30 8.38 -6.09 -18.76
N PRO A 31 8.46 -7.23 -18.05
CA PRO A 31 9.10 -8.44 -18.56
C PRO A 31 8.35 -9.10 -19.73
N PHE A 32 7.03 -8.93 -19.83
CA PHE A 32 6.19 -9.71 -20.76
C PHE A 32 5.53 -8.87 -21.87
N HIS A 33 5.95 -7.61 -22.05
CA HIS A 33 5.35 -6.65 -23.00
C HIS A 33 3.81 -6.48 -22.91
N THR A 34 3.15 -7.09 -21.93
CA THR A 34 1.72 -6.94 -21.59
C THR A 34 1.50 -7.38 -20.13
N ILE A 35 0.28 -7.25 -19.62
CA ILE A 35 -0.16 -7.71 -18.29
C ILE A 35 -0.72 -9.12 -18.45
N LEU A 36 -0.18 -10.07 -17.68
CA LEU A 36 -0.52 -11.48 -17.77
C LEU A 36 -0.84 -12.06 -16.39
N ARG A 37 -1.80 -12.97 -16.38
CA ARG A 37 -2.07 -13.91 -15.29
C ARG A 37 -0.85 -14.82 -15.11
N PRO A 38 -0.25 -14.88 -13.91
CA PRO A 38 0.90 -15.76 -13.69
C PRO A 38 0.57 -17.25 -13.79
N GLY A 39 -0.70 -17.64 -13.57
CA GLY A 39 -1.11 -19.04 -13.55
C GLY A 39 -1.12 -19.71 -14.93
N ASP A 40 -1.52 -18.98 -15.96
CA ASP A 40 -1.77 -19.51 -17.31
C ASP A 40 -1.27 -18.61 -18.46
N GLY A 41 -0.70 -17.44 -18.15
CA GLY A 41 -0.18 -16.52 -19.16
C GLY A 41 -1.25 -15.81 -20.01
N LYS A 42 -2.51 -15.84 -19.58
CA LYS A 42 -3.60 -15.11 -20.28
C LYS A 42 -3.66 -13.65 -19.85
N VAL A 43 -4.13 -12.80 -20.75
CA VAL A 43 -4.50 -11.42 -20.40
C VAL A 43 -5.76 -11.47 -19.52
N PRO A 44 -5.79 -10.80 -18.35
CA PRO A 44 -6.98 -10.79 -17.51
C PRO A 44 -8.03 -9.81 -18.04
N ASP A 45 -9.30 -10.24 -18.05
CA ASP A 45 -10.44 -9.38 -18.38
C ASP A 45 -11.05 -8.78 -17.11
N LYS A 46 -10.98 -9.46 -15.96
CA LYS A 46 -11.49 -8.97 -14.67
C LYS A 46 -10.39 -8.91 -13.62
N VAL A 47 -10.08 -7.70 -13.14
CA VAL A 47 -9.02 -7.47 -12.15
C VAL A 47 -9.57 -6.85 -10.88
N ALA A 48 -9.33 -7.52 -9.75
CA ALA A 48 -9.70 -7.03 -8.44
C ALA A 48 -8.50 -6.49 -7.67
N TYR A 49 -8.60 -5.27 -7.14
CA TYR A 49 -7.71 -4.75 -6.12
C TYR A 49 -8.32 -4.93 -4.74
N VAL A 50 -7.57 -5.50 -3.80
CA VAL A 50 -7.98 -5.67 -2.41
C VAL A 50 -7.20 -4.71 -1.53
N LEU A 51 -7.84 -3.62 -1.11
CA LEU A 51 -7.22 -2.61 -0.25
C LEU A 51 -7.02 -3.10 1.18
N CYS A 52 -6.16 -2.38 1.91
CA CYS A 52 -5.83 -2.67 3.30
C CYS A 52 -5.27 -4.09 3.50
N THR A 53 -4.59 -4.66 2.48
CA THR A 53 -3.97 -5.98 2.64
C THR A 53 -2.73 -5.84 3.52
N GLY A 54 -2.81 -6.31 4.76
CA GLY A 54 -1.70 -6.16 5.70
C GLY A 54 -1.72 -4.88 6.52
N SER A 55 -2.77 -4.06 6.42
CA SER A 55 -2.92 -2.76 7.11
C SER A 55 -4.33 -2.64 7.69
N ARG A 56 -4.50 -1.83 8.74
CA ARG A 56 -5.81 -1.69 9.43
C ARG A 56 -6.41 -3.05 9.80
N ASP A 57 -5.54 -3.99 10.20
CA ASP A 57 -5.88 -5.36 10.54
C ASP A 57 -5.17 -5.78 11.82
N ALA A 58 -5.88 -5.66 12.94
CA ALA A 58 -5.40 -6.07 14.24
C ALA A 58 -5.14 -7.59 14.32
N THR A 59 -5.82 -8.41 13.51
CA THR A 59 -5.69 -9.89 13.56
C THR A 59 -4.31 -10.39 13.14
N ILE A 60 -3.55 -9.56 12.41
CA ILE A 60 -2.18 -9.85 11.98
C ILE A 60 -1.14 -8.94 12.65
N GLY A 61 -1.56 -8.16 13.66
CA GLY A 61 -0.69 -7.26 14.41
C GLY A 61 -0.31 -5.98 13.67
N ASN A 62 -1.09 -5.53 12.68
CA ASN A 62 -0.87 -4.23 12.04
C ASN A 62 -2.16 -3.39 11.98
N PRO A 63 -2.50 -2.66 13.06
CA PRO A 63 -3.68 -1.79 13.08
C PRO A 63 -3.49 -0.50 12.25
N VAL A 64 -2.27 -0.20 11.81
CA VAL A 64 -1.91 1.08 11.18
C VAL A 64 -2.38 1.13 9.74
N CYS A 65 -2.82 2.31 9.30
CA CYS A 65 -3.05 2.57 7.88
C CYS A 65 -1.72 2.86 7.19
N SER A 66 -1.43 2.19 6.07
CA SER A 66 -0.19 2.41 5.33
C SER A 66 -0.19 3.67 4.45
N GLN A 67 -1.21 4.52 4.54
CA GLN A 67 -1.34 5.86 3.90
C GLN A 67 -1.39 5.86 2.36
N ILE A 68 -0.51 5.13 1.68
CA ILE A 68 -0.30 5.18 0.24
C ILE A 68 -1.14 4.17 -0.56
N CYS A 69 -1.67 3.12 0.08
CA CYS A 69 -2.25 1.98 -0.63
C CYS A 69 -3.54 2.28 -1.38
N CYS A 70 -4.32 3.28 -0.95
CA CYS A 70 -5.46 3.73 -1.75
C CYS A 70 -4.98 4.35 -3.05
N MET A 71 -4.03 5.28 -2.96
CA MET A 71 -3.62 6.11 -4.11
C MET A 71 -2.79 5.36 -5.13
N TYR A 72 -1.85 4.49 -4.72
CA TYR A 72 -1.14 3.68 -5.71
C TYR A 72 -2.10 2.72 -6.40
N SER A 73 -3.16 2.23 -5.74
CA SER A 73 -4.11 1.29 -6.35
C SER A 73 -4.98 2.00 -7.38
N VAL A 74 -5.44 3.21 -7.07
CA VAL A 74 -6.11 4.10 -8.04
C VAL A 74 -5.20 4.37 -9.23
N LYS A 75 -3.91 4.68 -8.99
CA LYS A 75 -2.91 4.89 -10.05
C LYS A 75 -2.75 3.65 -10.92
N GLN A 76 -2.53 2.50 -10.29
CA GLN A 76 -2.35 1.24 -11.01
C GLN A 76 -3.61 0.86 -11.80
N ALA A 77 -4.80 1.10 -11.25
CA ALA A 77 -6.06 0.89 -11.97
C ALA A 77 -6.18 1.78 -13.21
N GLN A 78 -5.88 3.07 -13.12
CA GLN A 78 -5.87 3.95 -14.30
C GLN A 78 -4.86 3.52 -15.37
N LEU A 79 -3.65 3.14 -14.95
CA LEU A 79 -2.62 2.62 -15.87
C LEU A 79 -3.08 1.31 -16.52
N LEU A 80 -3.77 0.46 -15.76
CA LEU A 80 -4.34 -0.80 -16.25
C LEU A 80 -5.45 -0.54 -17.26
N MET A 81 -6.36 0.41 -17.01
CA MET A 81 -7.39 0.83 -17.98
C MET A 81 -6.76 1.37 -19.28
N GLY A 82 -5.60 2.04 -19.20
CA GLY A 82 -4.87 2.47 -20.39
C GLY A 82 -4.19 1.32 -21.14
N ALA A 83 -3.67 0.32 -20.42
CA ALA A 83 -2.95 -0.81 -20.99
C ALA A 83 -3.89 -1.93 -21.50
N LEU A 84 -5.03 -2.11 -20.84
CA LEU A 84 -6.09 -3.08 -21.13
C LEU A 84 -7.46 -2.37 -21.13
N PRO A 85 -7.82 -1.64 -22.19
CA PRO A 85 -9.04 -0.82 -22.22
C PRO A 85 -10.36 -1.57 -22.05
N MET A 86 -10.35 -2.89 -22.28
CA MET A 86 -11.52 -3.75 -22.17
C MET A 86 -11.61 -4.45 -20.80
N ALA A 87 -10.63 -4.29 -19.92
CA ALA A 87 -10.62 -4.97 -18.63
C ALA A 87 -11.52 -4.26 -17.61
N ASP A 88 -12.33 -5.04 -16.91
CA ASP A 88 -13.12 -4.60 -15.76
C ASP A 88 -12.22 -4.54 -14.52
N VAL A 89 -11.92 -3.33 -14.05
CA VAL A 89 -11.12 -3.12 -12.85
C VAL A 89 -12.02 -2.78 -11.67
N THR A 90 -11.90 -3.54 -10.58
CA THR A 90 -12.70 -3.35 -9.35
C THR A 90 -11.79 -3.16 -8.14
N ILE A 91 -12.00 -2.10 -7.37
CA ILE A 91 -11.28 -1.81 -6.12
C ILE A 91 -12.21 -2.07 -4.93
N TYR A 92 -11.87 -3.06 -4.10
CA TYR A 92 -12.55 -3.36 -2.83
C TYR A 92 -11.91 -2.59 -1.69
N TYR A 93 -12.69 -1.74 -1.02
CA TYR A 93 -12.17 -0.81 -0.03
C TYR A 93 -13.07 -0.64 1.20
N ILE A 94 -12.46 -0.28 2.34
CA ILE A 94 -13.21 0.15 3.54
C ILE A 94 -13.50 1.65 3.44
N ASP A 95 -12.42 2.44 3.33
CA ASP A 95 -12.44 3.89 3.09
C ASP A 95 -11.40 4.24 2.02
N ILE A 96 -11.73 5.15 1.11
CA ILE A 96 -10.75 5.76 0.21
C ILE A 96 -10.09 6.93 0.96
N ARG A 97 -8.78 6.85 1.15
CA ARG A 97 -7.99 7.90 1.81
C ARG A 97 -7.20 8.70 0.77
N ALA A 98 -7.90 9.61 0.11
CA ALA A 98 -7.37 10.51 -0.91
C ALA A 98 -7.16 11.92 -0.33
N PHE A 99 -6.24 12.05 0.63
CA PHE A 99 -6.12 13.25 1.49
C PHE A 99 -5.12 14.31 0.98
N GLY A 100 -4.24 13.99 0.03
CA GLY A 100 -3.27 14.92 -0.55
C GLY A 100 -3.88 15.86 -1.58
N LYS A 101 -3.17 16.93 -1.95
CA LYS A 101 -3.60 17.87 -2.98
C LYS A 101 -3.76 17.14 -4.32
N GLY A 102 -4.94 17.23 -4.94
CA GLY A 102 -5.22 16.55 -6.21
C GLY A 102 -5.61 15.08 -6.07
N PHE A 103 -5.58 14.49 -4.86
CA PHE A 103 -5.82 13.06 -4.70
C PHE A 103 -7.29 12.70 -4.86
N ASN A 104 -8.20 13.55 -4.40
CA ASN A 104 -9.63 13.32 -4.56
C ASN A 104 -10.03 13.45 -6.04
N GLU A 105 -9.48 14.42 -6.75
CA GLU A 105 -9.64 14.61 -8.19
C GLU A 105 -9.09 13.41 -8.97
N PHE A 106 -7.93 12.88 -8.57
CA PHE A 106 -7.35 11.68 -9.15
C PHE A 106 -8.22 10.43 -8.92
N TYR A 107 -8.80 10.29 -7.74
CA TYR A 107 -9.79 9.26 -7.43
C TYR A 107 -11.06 9.40 -8.30
N GLN A 108 -11.63 10.61 -8.40
CA GLN A 108 -12.79 10.89 -9.25
C GLN A 108 -12.49 10.63 -10.73
N GLN A 109 -11.30 10.96 -11.20
CA GLN A 109 -10.85 10.66 -12.56
C GLN A 109 -10.85 9.15 -12.82
N ALA A 110 -10.37 8.33 -11.87
CA ALA A 110 -10.42 6.87 -12.02
C ALA A 110 -11.86 6.34 -12.07
N GLN A 111 -12.78 6.91 -11.28
CA GLN A 111 -14.21 6.61 -11.40
C GLN A 111 -14.74 6.97 -12.79
N GLY A 112 -14.40 8.15 -13.30
CA GLY A 112 -14.78 8.60 -14.65
C GLY A 112 -14.19 7.76 -15.78
N MET A 113 -13.07 7.09 -15.55
CA MET A 113 -12.47 6.12 -16.48
C MET A 113 -13.15 4.74 -16.44
N GLY A 114 -14.13 4.52 -15.55
CA GLY A 114 -14.85 3.26 -15.44
C GLY A 114 -14.31 2.28 -14.39
N VAL A 115 -13.37 2.70 -13.53
CA VAL A 115 -12.92 1.85 -12.41
C VAL A 115 -14.07 1.70 -11.41
N ASN A 116 -14.43 0.45 -11.11
CA ASN A 116 -15.47 0.12 -10.16
C ASN A 116 -14.93 0.21 -8.72
N PHE A 117 -15.67 0.87 -7.83
CA PHE A 117 -15.32 0.97 -6.42
C PHE A 117 -16.40 0.30 -5.59
N VAL A 118 -16.02 -0.78 -4.90
CA VAL A 118 -16.92 -1.55 -4.04
C VAL A 118 -16.54 -1.29 -2.59
N LYS A 119 -17.42 -0.59 -1.87
CA LYS A 119 -17.25 -0.36 -0.43
C LYS A 119 -17.53 -1.65 0.32
N GLY A 120 -16.46 -2.39 0.62
CA GLY A 120 -16.51 -3.69 1.23
C GLY A 120 -15.15 -4.24 1.65
N LYS A 121 -15.17 -5.07 2.68
CA LYS A 121 -13.99 -5.81 3.14
C LYS A 121 -14.04 -7.24 2.60
N VAL A 122 -13.02 -7.63 1.85
CA VAL A 122 -12.88 -9.01 1.39
C VAL A 122 -12.61 -9.91 2.60
N ALA A 123 -13.47 -10.91 2.78
CA ALA A 123 -13.36 -11.88 3.86
C ALA A 123 -12.42 -13.03 3.48
N LYS A 124 -12.58 -13.57 2.26
CA LYS A 124 -11.80 -14.71 1.76
C LYS A 124 -11.73 -14.71 0.23
N ILE A 125 -10.65 -15.28 -0.29
CA ILE A 125 -10.44 -15.60 -1.70
C ILE A 125 -10.37 -17.13 -1.85
N VAL A 126 -11.05 -17.65 -2.88
CA VAL A 126 -11.03 -19.07 -3.24
C VAL A 126 -10.73 -19.19 -4.73
N GLU A 127 -9.77 -20.06 -5.10
CA GLU A 127 -9.50 -20.39 -6.50
C GLU A 127 -10.50 -21.44 -6.99
N LYS A 128 -11.00 -21.24 -8.21
CA LYS A 128 -11.87 -22.17 -8.93
C LYS A 128 -11.05 -23.06 -9.87
N ASP A 129 -11.64 -24.14 -10.36
CA ASP A 129 -10.95 -25.11 -11.24
C ASP A 129 -10.35 -24.49 -12.51
N ASN A 130 -10.92 -23.38 -13.00
CA ASN A 130 -10.43 -22.64 -14.17
C ASN A 130 -9.29 -21.63 -13.84
N GLY A 131 -8.83 -21.58 -12.58
CA GLY A 131 -7.83 -20.64 -12.09
C GLY A 131 -8.37 -19.24 -11.78
N ASN A 132 -9.66 -18.99 -11.94
CA ASN A 132 -10.28 -17.73 -11.54
C ASN A 132 -10.46 -17.67 -10.02
N LEU A 133 -10.63 -16.46 -9.50
CA LEU A 133 -10.63 -16.16 -8.08
C LEU A 133 -12.01 -15.63 -7.67
N LEU A 134 -12.67 -16.36 -6.78
CA LEU A 134 -13.93 -15.96 -6.17
C LEU A 134 -13.65 -15.18 -4.88
N LEU A 135 -14.02 -13.90 -4.88
CA LEU A 135 -13.90 -13.02 -3.72
C LEU A 135 -15.22 -13.01 -2.97
N ARG A 136 -15.19 -13.45 -1.72
CA ARG A 136 -16.32 -13.28 -0.80
C ARG A 136 -16.07 -12.05 0.05
N TYR A 137 -16.98 -11.08 -0.01
CA TYR A 137 -16.83 -9.78 0.66
C TYR A 137 -18.14 -9.32 1.28
N GLU A 138 -18.03 -8.50 2.32
CA GLU A 138 -19.17 -7.77 2.88
C GLU A 138 -19.37 -6.48 2.09
N ASP A 139 -20.51 -6.34 1.43
CA ASP A 139 -20.92 -5.09 0.79
C ASP A 139 -21.56 -4.19 1.85
N ILE A 140 -20.81 -3.16 2.26
CA ILE A 140 -21.18 -2.28 3.38
C ILE A 140 -22.41 -1.44 3.04
N LEU A 141 -22.65 -1.14 1.76
CA LEU A 141 -23.80 -0.33 1.35
C LEU A 141 -25.11 -1.13 1.43
N SER A 142 -25.06 -2.40 1.04
CA SER A 142 -26.23 -3.28 1.12
C SER A 142 -26.37 -4.03 2.45
N GLY A 143 -25.30 -4.08 3.27
CA GLY A 143 -25.25 -4.89 4.49
C GLY A 143 -25.30 -6.40 4.23
N THR A 144 -24.96 -6.84 3.00
CA THR A 144 -25.03 -8.25 2.59
C THR A 144 -23.66 -8.79 2.21
N VAL A 145 -23.47 -10.10 2.42
CA VAL A 145 -22.29 -10.80 1.91
C VAL A 145 -22.53 -11.14 0.45
N ARG A 146 -21.57 -10.79 -0.40
CA ARG A 146 -21.61 -11.01 -1.84
C ARG A 146 -20.36 -11.77 -2.30
N GLU A 147 -20.47 -12.34 -3.49
CA GLU A 147 -19.38 -13.00 -4.16
C GLU A 147 -19.19 -12.42 -5.56
N ALA A 148 -17.94 -12.25 -5.97
CA ALA A 148 -17.58 -11.78 -7.30
C ALA A 148 -16.37 -12.56 -7.82
N GLU A 149 -16.43 -12.98 -9.07
CA GLU A 149 -15.36 -13.73 -9.73
C GLU A 149 -14.46 -12.79 -10.53
N HIS A 150 -13.15 -12.96 -10.38
CA HIS A 150 -12.11 -12.20 -11.06
C HIS A 150 -11.03 -13.12 -11.63
N ASP A 151 -10.36 -12.68 -12.68
CA ASP A 151 -9.30 -13.43 -13.35
C ASP A 151 -7.94 -13.23 -12.67
N LEU A 152 -7.73 -12.03 -12.12
CA LEU A 152 -6.51 -11.64 -11.42
C LEU A 152 -6.87 -10.82 -10.18
N VAL A 153 -6.20 -11.11 -9.07
CA VAL A 153 -6.34 -10.32 -7.84
C VAL A 153 -5.01 -9.67 -7.49
N VAL A 154 -5.06 -8.36 -7.25
CA VAL A 154 -3.97 -7.52 -6.78
C VAL A 154 -4.19 -7.17 -5.31
N LEU A 155 -3.40 -7.78 -4.44
CA LEU A 155 -3.33 -7.44 -3.04
C LEU A 155 -2.59 -6.13 -2.85
N SER A 156 -3.30 -5.10 -2.42
CA SER A 156 -2.70 -3.79 -2.15
C SER A 156 -2.04 -3.83 -0.78
N VAL A 157 -0.79 -4.30 -0.78
CA VAL A 157 0.00 -4.54 0.43
C VAL A 157 0.41 -3.24 1.13
N GLY A 158 0.34 -3.25 2.45
CA GLY A 158 0.84 -2.18 3.30
C GLY A 158 2.36 -2.15 3.45
N VAL A 159 2.83 -1.14 4.18
CA VAL A 159 4.22 -1.02 4.65
C VAL A 159 4.33 -1.43 6.11
N LEU A 160 5.51 -1.92 6.49
CA LEU A 160 5.90 -2.28 7.85
C LEU A 160 7.12 -1.45 8.27
N PRO A 161 7.31 -1.21 9.57
CA PRO A 161 8.49 -0.52 10.07
C PRO A 161 9.76 -1.32 9.77
N ASN A 162 10.84 -0.61 9.39
CA ASN A 162 12.18 -1.19 9.38
C ASN A 162 12.80 -1.01 10.78
N GLN A 163 13.05 -2.12 11.48
CA GLN A 163 13.66 -2.11 12.82
C GLN A 163 15.19 -2.14 12.81
N GLU A 164 15.81 -2.31 11.64
CA GLU A 164 17.27 -2.34 11.50
C GLU A 164 17.95 -1.07 12.06
N PRO A 165 17.44 0.16 11.82
CA PRO A 165 18.06 1.37 12.35
C PRO A 165 18.14 1.45 13.87
N LEU A 166 17.23 0.77 14.59
CA LEU A 166 17.23 0.74 16.06
C LEU A 166 18.45 0.02 16.63
N LYS A 167 19.15 -0.77 15.80
CA LYS A 167 20.34 -1.54 16.18
C LYS A 167 21.65 -0.81 15.89
N TYR A 168 21.62 0.33 15.19
CA TYR A 168 22.83 1.05 14.78
C TYR A 168 23.52 1.80 15.92
N PHE A 169 22.82 2.04 17.02
CA PHE A 169 23.31 2.83 18.14
C PHE A 169 23.37 1.95 19.41
N PRO A 170 24.40 1.09 19.56
CA PRO A 170 24.49 0.18 20.70
C PRO A 170 24.65 0.92 22.04
N ASP A 171 25.35 2.05 22.03
CA ASP A 171 25.64 2.86 23.22
C ASP A 171 24.53 3.88 23.56
N ALA A 172 23.56 4.07 22.65
CA ALA A 172 22.45 4.99 22.81
C ALA A 172 21.18 4.41 22.19
N SER A 173 20.17 4.08 23.00
CA SER A 173 18.96 3.44 22.47
C SER A 173 18.15 4.41 21.63
N LEU A 174 18.16 4.22 20.30
CA LEU A 174 17.21 4.87 19.41
C LEU A 174 15.82 4.32 19.72
N GLN A 175 14.89 5.19 20.10
CA GLN A 175 13.55 4.77 20.51
C GLN A 175 12.67 4.53 19.28
N SER A 176 11.79 3.53 19.39
CA SER A 176 10.67 3.37 18.48
C SER A 176 9.37 3.89 19.08
N ASP A 177 8.40 4.22 18.24
CA ASP A 177 7.03 4.51 18.67
C ASP A 177 6.26 3.21 19.01
N ASN A 178 4.98 3.36 19.36
CA ASN A 178 4.09 2.25 19.70
C ASN A 178 3.81 1.30 18.52
N PHE A 179 4.18 1.69 17.30
CA PHE A 179 4.01 0.91 16.07
C PHE A 179 5.37 0.48 15.49
N HIS A 180 6.45 0.62 16.26
CA HIS A 180 7.82 0.24 15.95
C HIS A 180 8.52 1.05 14.85
N PHE A 181 7.98 2.19 14.44
CA PHE A 181 8.71 3.16 13.61
C PHE A 181 9.70 3.95 14.46
N VAL A 182 10.70 4.59 13.85
CA VAL A 182 11.63 5.45 14.59
C VAL A 182 10.83 6.61 15.21
N ARG A 183 10.98 6.78 16.53
CA ARG A 183 10.20 7.76 17.29
C ARG A 183 10.64 9.19 16.96
N GLN A 184 9.67 10.01 16.55
CA GLN A 184 9.80 11.46 16.47
C GLN A 184 9.53 12.05 17.86
N MET A 185 10.49 12.79 18.43
CA MET A 185 10.37 13.31 19.80
C MET A 185 9.40 14.48 19.91
N ASP A 186 9.40 15.37 18.91
CA ASP A 186 8.45 16.46 18.78
C ASP A 186 7.89 16.49 17.34
N PRO A 187 6.85 15.69 17.04
CA PRO A 187 6.28 15.62 15.70
C PRO A 187 5.71 16.94 15.18
N LEU A 188 5.42 17.91 16.06
CA LEU A 188 4.77 19.18 15.70
C LEU A 188 5.78 20.29 15.43
N ALA A 189 6.79 20.43 16.30
CA ALA A 189 7.79 21.47 16.16
C ALA A 189 9.00 21.01 15.32
N SER A 190 9.49 19.79 15.57
CA SER A 190 10.73 19.27 15.01
C SER A 190 10.58 17.79 14.64
N PRO A 191 9.80 17.48 13.58
CA PRO A 191 9.42 16.10 13.24
C PRO A 191 10.60 15.21 12.87
N SER A 192 11.80 15.76 12.67
CA SER A 192 12.97 14.97 12.31
C SER A 192 13.84 14.60 13.52
N VAL A 193 13.58 15.15 14.70
CA VAL A 193 14.39 14.89 15.91
C VAL A 193 14.04 13.53 16.51
N THR A 194 15.08 12.72 16.74
CA THR A 194 14.96 11.42 17.40
C THR A 194 15.32 11.49 18.89
N SER A 195 15.30 10.36 19.58
CA SER A 195 15.73 10.27 20.98
C SER A 195 17.23 10.46 21.20
N ILE A 196 18.04 10.47 20.14
CA ILE A 196 19.50 10.62 20.23
C ILE A 196 19.89 12.00 19.67
N PRO A 197 20.52 12.87 20.48
CA PRO A 197 21.00 14.17 20.00
C PRO A 197 21.97 14.03 18.82
N GLY A 198 21.71 14.75 17.73
CA GLY A 198 22.51 14.70 16.51
C GLY A 198 22.14 13.57 15.54
N VAL A 199 21.15 12.74 15.89
CA VAL A 199 20.56 11.73 15.00
C VAL A 199 19.16 12.16 14.61
N PHE A 200 18.90 12.17 13.30
CA PHE A 200 17.64 12.63 12.73
C PHE A 200 16.99 11.52 11.89
N VAL A 201 15.66 11.57 11.77
CA VAL A 201 14.86 10.62 10.99
C VAL A 201 14.21 11.34 9.80
N ALA A 202 14.13 10.64 8.67
CA ALA A 202 13.45 11.14 7.48
C ALA A 202 12.65 10.04 6.78
N GLY A 203 11.59 10.45 6.08
CA GLY A 203 10.81 9.59 5.20
C GLY A 203 10.12 8.45 5.95
N THR A 204 9.96 7.31 5.27
CA THR A 204 9.16 6.19 5.77
C THR A 204 9.73 5.48 7.01
N ALA A 205 10.91 5.89 7.50
CA ALA A 205 11.48 5.38 8.74
C ALA A 205 10.68 5.82 9.98
N SER A 206 10.03 6.99 9.93
CA SER A 206 9.18 7.50 11.03
C SER A 206 7.71 7.13 10.89
N GLY A 207 7.27 6.64 9.73
CA GLY A 207 5.89 6.22 9.51
C GLY A 207 5.53 6.06 8.04
N PRO A 208 4.39 5.44 7.70
CA PRO A 208 3.93 5.38 6.32
C PRO A 208 3.67 6.77 5.77
N MET A 209 4.22 7.10 4.59
CA MET A 209 3.98 8.38 3.91
C MET A 209 4.22 8.24 2.41
N ASP A 210 3.79 9.21 1.62
CA ASP A 210 4.02 9.23 0.18
C ASP A 210 5.36 9.91 -0.19
N ILE A 211 5.61 10.02 -1.50
CA ILE A 211 6.87 10.59 -2.01
C ILE A 211 6.99 12.08 -1.66
N PRO A 212 6.00 12.95 -1.94
CA PRO A 212 6.04 14.35 -1.52
C PRO A 212 6.30 14.54 -0.02
N ASP A 213 5.60 13.81 0.84
CA ASP A 213 5.78 13.88 2.28
C ASP A 213 7.18 13.39 2.69
N SER A 214 7.70 12.36 2.02
CA SER A 214 9.07 11.88 2.27
C SER A 214 10.12 12.91 1.90
N ILE A 215 9.93 13.65 0.80
CA ILE A 215 10.84 14.73 0.36
C ILE A 215 10.80 15.88 1.38
N LEU A 216 9.61 16.26 1.84
CA LEU A 216 9.45 17.30 2.87
C LEU A 216 10.11 16.87 4.19
N SER A 217 9.89 15.63 4.62
CA SER A 217 10.51 15.06 5.82
C SER A 217 12.04 15.05 5.71
N ALA A 218 12.60 14.70 4.56
CA ALA A 218 14.04 14.76 4.32
C ALA A 218 14.59 16.20 4.39
N GLY A 219 13.84 17.18 3.87
CA GLY A 219 14.19 18.60 3.99
C GLY A 219 14.23 19.07 5.44
N SER A 220 13.25 18.67 6.25
CA SER A 220 13.23 18.96 7.70
C SER A 220 14.45 18.34 8.40
N ALA A 221 14.78 17.08 8.13
CA ALA A 221 15.93 16.41 8.75
C ALA A 221 17.25 17.09 8.38
N SER A 222 17.38 17.54 7.12
CA SER A 222 18.56 18.29 6.69
C SER A 222 18.69 19.63 7.42
N ALA A 223 17.59 20.36 7.64
CA ALA A 223 17.61 21.64 8.33
C ALA A 223 18.00 21.48 9.80
N GLU A 224 17.43 20.49 10.48
CA GLU A 224 17.75 20.16 11.88
C GLU A 224 19.23 19.75 12.04
N ALA A 225 19.75 18.94 11.11
CA ALA A 225 21.16 18.57 11.10
C ALA A 225 22.09 19.78 10.93
N ILE A 226 21.74 20.73 10.06
CA ILE A 226 22.52 21.96 9.87
C ILE A 226 22.51 22.83 11.12
N SER A 227 21.36 22.99 11.78
CA SER A 227 21.24 23.75 13.04
C SER A 227 22.14 23.15 14.11
N TYR A 228 22.05 21.84 14.30
CA TYR A 228 22.85 21.10 15.29
C TYR A 228 24.36 21.24 15.07
N ILE A 229 24.82 21.18 13.82
CA ILE A 229 26.24 21.35 13.49
C ILE A 229 26.69 22.80 13.72
N SER A 230 25.84 23.77 13.43
CA SER A 230 26.17 25.20 13.53
C SER A 230 26.26 25.67 14.98
N GLU A 231 25.42 25.15 15.87
CA GLU A 231 25.44 25.46 17.32
C GLU A 231 26.65 24.84 18.04
N LYS A 232 27.31 23.84 17.44
CA LYS A 232 28.50 23.18 18.00
C LYS A 232 29.83 23.80 17.56
N LYS A 233 29.81 24.85 16.73
CA LYS A 233 30.99 25.66 16.43
C LYS A 233 31.22 26.71 17.51
#